data_AF-A0A958S7T9-F1
#
_entry.id   AF-A0A958S7T9-F1
#
_cell.length_a   1.000
_cell.length_b   1.000
_cell.length_c   1.000
_cell.angle_alpha   90.00
_cell.angle_beta   90.00
_cell.angle_gamma   90.00
#
_symmetry.space_group_name_H-M   'P 1'
#
loop_
_entity.id
_entity.type
_entity.pdbx_description
1 polymer ?
#
loop_
_entity_poly.entity_id
_entity_poly.type
_entity_poly.pdbx_seq_one_letter_code
_entity_poly.pdbx_strand_id
1 'polypeptide(L)' 'GSGNGINMTANKHQEIRSALCWQSEIAELARLHNNANILVLPARYITNEEAIKCVDVFFNTEFEGGRHTDRVNKIACS' A
#
# COMPACT_ATOMS: atom_id res chain seq x y z
N GLY A 1 -15.27 6.14 -2.34
CA GLY A 1 -15.66 5.08 -1.40
C GLY A 1 -14.69 5.03 -0.23
N SER A 2 -14.80 4.04 0.67
CA SER A 2 -13.88 3.88 1.81
C SER A 2 -12.56 3.19 1.47
N GLY A 3 -12.41 2.63 0.26
CA GLY A 3 -11.21 1.89 -0.15
C GLY A 3 -11.09 0.48 0.43
N ASN A 4 -11.74 0.20 1.57
CA ASN A 4 -11.68 -1.11 2.24
C ASN A 4 -12.08 -2.29 1.34
N GLY A 5 -13.17 -2.17 0.57
CA GLY A 5 -13.63 -3.26 -0.30
C GLY A 5 -12.60 -3.66 -1.38
N ILE A 6 -12.03 -2.66 -2.06
CA ILE A 6 -10.95 -2.89 -3.05
C ILE A 6 -9.73 -3.48 -2.34
N ASN A 7 -9.33 -2.92 -1.19
CA ASN A 7 -8.13 -3.37 -0.49
C ASN A 7 -8.24 -4.83 0.01
N MET A 8 -9.40 -5.21 0.57
CA MET A 8 -9.65 -6.59 1.00
C MET A 8 -9.71 -7.56 -0.19
N THR A 9 -10.31 -7.14 -1.31
CA THR A 9 -10.45 -7.99 -2.50
C THR A 9 -9.10 -8.19 -3.19
N ALA A 10 -8.32 -7.12 -3.39
CA ALA A 10 -7.01 -7.19 -4.05
C ALA A 10 -6.04 -8.11 -3.30
N ASN A 11 -6.02 -8.04 -1.96
CA ASN A 11 -5.16 -8.88 -1.12
C ASN A 11 -5.54 -10.37 -1.08
N LYS A 12 -6.56 -10.82 -1.83
CA LYS A 12 -6.88 -12.26 -2.02
C LYS A 12 -6.09 -12.92 -3.13
N HIS A 13 -5.26 -12.19 -3.85
CA HIS A 13 -4.44 -12.71 -4.93
C HIS A 13 -2.98 -12.87 -4.48
N GLN A 14 -2.38 -14.01 -4.80
CA GLN A 14 -0.97 -14.28 -4.50
C GLN A 14 -0.10 -13.17 -5.09
N GLU A 15 0.97 -12.82 -4.39
CA GLU A 15 1.91 -11.74 -4.75
C GLU A 15 1.34 -10.32 -4.71
N ILE A 16 0.03 -10.12 -4.52
CA ILE A 16 -0.56 -8.81 -4.32
C ILE A 16 -0.38 -8.36 -2.87
N ARG A 17 0.09 -7.12 -2.72
CA ARG A 17 0.26 -6.42 -1.44
C ARG A 17 -0.34 -5.04 -1.61
N SER A 18 -1.66 -4.99 -1.43
CA SER A 18 -2.46 -3.78 -1.53
C SER A 18 -2.48 -3.05 -0.19
N ALA A 19 -2.17 -1.74 -0.24
CA ALA A 19 -2.14 -0.86 0.92
C ALA A 19 -3.18 0.25 0.80
N LEU A 20 -4.04 0.40 1.82
CA LEU A 20 -4.97 1.51 1.94
C LEU A 20 -4.27 2.69 2.62
N CYS A 21 -4.08 3.79 1.89
CA CYS A 21 -3.32 4.94 2.36
C CYS A 21 -4.19 6.20 2.29
N TRP A 22 -4.18 6.99 3.36
CA TRP A 22 -4.86 8.30 3.44
C TRP A 22 -3.96 9.42 3.97
N GLN A 23 -2.67 9.12 4.14
CA GLN A 23 -1.60 10.03 4.49
C GLN A 23 -0.33 9.58 3.76
N SER A 24 0.51 10.52 3.31
CA SER A 24 1.72 10.24 2.54
C SER A 24 2.71 9.35 3.30
N GLU A 25 2.84 9.52 4.61
CA GLU A 25 3.66 8.66 5.48
C GLU A 25 3.19 7.19 5.45
N ILE A 26 1.88 6.95 5.37
CA ILE A 26 1.34 5.59 5.25
C ILE A 26 1.70 4.99 3.88
N ALA A 27 1.70 5.80 2.82
CA ALA A 27 2.11 5.36 1.48
C ALA A 27 3.62 5.04 1.43
N GLU A 28 4.45 5.84 2.10
CA GLU A 28 5.89 5.59 2.25
C GLU A 28 6.13 4.27 2.97
N LEU A 29 5.56 4.09 4.16
CA LEU A 29 5.72 2.88 4.97
C LEU A 29 5.16 1.64 4.26
N ALA A 30 4.10 1.79 3.46
CA ALA A 30 3.57 0.71 2.63
C ALA A 30 4.61 0.20 1.62
N ARG A 31 5.32 1.10 0.94
CA ARG A 31 6.41 0.73 0.03
C ARG A 31 7.64 0.22 0.78
N LEU A 32 8.13 1.03 1.72
CA LEU A 32 9.39 0.83 2.45
C LEU A 32 9.40 -0.50 3.21
N HIS A 33 8.32 -0.82 3.93
CA HIS A 33 8.29 -1.99 4.82
C HIS A 33 7.53 -3.20 4.28
N ASN A 34 6.58 -2.99 3.37
CA ASN A 34 5.68 -4.07 2.91
C ASN A 34 5.88 -4.39 1.43
N ASN A 35 6.77 -3.67 0.75
CA ASN A 35 6.93 -3.74 -0.69
C ASN A 35 5.56 -3.72 -1.42
N ALA A 36 4.65 -2.86 -0.96
CA ALA A 36 3.30 -2.78 -1.50
C ALA A 36 3.36 -2.51 -3.01
N ASN A 37 2.57 -3.23 -3.79
CA ASN A 37 2.53 -3.10 -5.26
C ASN A 37 1.17 -2.60 -5.76
N ILE A 38 0.21 -2.38 -4.86
CA ILE A 38 -1.04 -1.69 -5.14
C ILE A 38 -1.26 -0.60 -4.09
N LEU A 39 -1.55 0.61 -4.54
CA LEU A 39 -1.98 1.73 -3.72
C LEU A 39 -3.50 1.88 -3.81
N VAL A 40 -4.17 1.93 -2.66
CA VAL A 40 -5.62 2.17 -2.56
C VAL A 40 -5.86 3.48 -1.83
N LEU A 41 -6.67 4.35 -2.43
CA LEU A 41 -6.98 5.68 -1.89
C LEU A 41 -8.47 5.76 -1.52
N PRO A 42 -8.82 6.13 -0.27
CA PRO A 42 -10.20 6.20 0.17
C PRO A 42 -10.84 7.53 -0.22
N ALA A 43 -11.44 7.61 -1.42
CA ALA A 43 -11.98 8.86 -1.98
C ALA A 43 -13.00 9.64 -1.11
N ARG A 44 -13.57 9.06 -0.04
CA ARG A 44 -14.43 9.80 0.92
C ARG A 44 -13.66 10.41 2.11
N TYR A 45 -12.40 10.02 2.32
CA TYR A 45 -11.62 10.30 3.54
C TYR A 45 -10.24 10.88 3.23
N ILE A 46 -10.00 11.33 1.99
CA ILE A 46 -8.74 11.90 1.54
C ILE A 46 -9.01 13.11 0.65
N THR A 47 -8.19 14.15 0.75
CA THR A 47 -8.22 15.29 -0.17
C THR A 47 -7.49 14.93 -1.47
N ASN A 48 -7.77 15.65 -2.56
CA ASN A 48 -7.03 15.43 -3.82
C ASN A 48 -5.54 15.75 -3.67
N GLU A 49 -5.19 16.79 -2.89
CA GLU A 49 -3.80 17.15 -2.62
C GLU A 49 -3.07 16.02 -1.90
N GLU A 50 -3.68 15.45 -0.86
CA GLU A 50 -3.08 14.34 -0.10
C GLU A 50 -3.02 13.05 -0.93
N ALA A 51 -4.03 12.81 -1.77
CA ALA A 51 -4.03 11.69 -2.71
C ALA A 51 -2.85 11.76 -3.69
N ILE A 52 -2.56 12.96 -4.24
CA ILE A 52 -1.42 13.17 -5.14
C ILE A 52 -0.10 12.92 -4.39
N LYS A 53 0.06 13.46 -3.17
CA LYS A 53 1.25 13.19 -2.34
C LYS A 53 1.43 11.69 -2.06
N CYS A 54 0.36 10.97 -1.76
CA CYS A 54 0.42 9.51 -1.57
C CYS A 54 0.91 8.80 -2.83
N VAL A 55 0.42 9.20 -4.01
CA VAL A 55 0.85 8.64 -5.30
C VAL A 55 2.33 8.91 -5.53
N ASP A 56 2.77 10.16 -5.39
CA ASP A 56 4.17 10.56 -5.61
C ASP A 56 5.11 9.77 -4.68
N VAL A 57 4.80 9.73 -3.39
CA VAL A 57 5.59 8.97 -2.41
C VAL A 57 5.59 7.48 -2.74
N PHE A 58 4.45 6.88 -3.05
CA PHE A 58 4.36 5.45 -3.34
C PHE A 58 5.24 5.02 -4.54
N PHE A 59 5.35 5.85 -5.57
CA PHE A 59 6.18 5.53 -6.74
C PHE A 59 7.65 5.90 -6.57
N ASN A 60 7.99 6.81 -5.65
CA ASN A 60 9.37 7.23 -5.41
C ASN A 60 10.04 6.55 -4.21
N THR A 61 9.30 5.83 -3.37
CA THR A 61 9.85 5.06 -2.25
C THR A 61 10.28 3.65 -2.69
N GLU A 62 11.57 3.36 -2.52
CA GLU A 62 12.11 2.01 -2.69
C GLU A 62 11.82 1.10 -1.49
N PHE A 63 11.83 -0.21 -1.72
CA PHE A 63 11.65 -1.18 -0.65
C PHE A 63 12.94 -1.32 0.17
N GLU A 64 12.87 -1.23 1.51
CA GLU A 64 14.04 -1.29 2.39
C GLU A 64 14.68 -2.68 2.43
N GLY A 65 13.88 -3.74 2.23
CA GLY A 65 14.37 -5.11 2.32
C GLY A 65 14.77 -5.49 3.75
N GLY A 66 15.90 -6.20 3.90
CA GLY A 66 16.38 -6.71 5.19
C GLY A 66 15.31 -7.54 5.92
N ARG A 67 15.05 -7.21 7.19
CA ARG A 67 14.05 -7.91 8.03
C ARG A 67 12.63 -7.87 7.47
N HIS A 68 12.34 -6.93 6.57
CA HIS A 68 11.01 -6.77 5.97
C HIS A 68 10.74 -7.82 4.89
N THR A 69 11.79 -8.30 4.21
CA THR A 69 11.69 -9.37 3.20
C THR A 69 11.08 -10.65 3.77
N ASP A 70 11.48 -11.04 4.98
CA ASP A 70 10.93 -12.24 5.64
C ASP A 70 9.43 -12.13 5.91
N ARG A 71 8.93 -10.92 6.18
CA ARG A 71 7.50 -10.68 6.39
C ARG A 71 6.75 -10.71 5.07
N VAL A 72 7.29 -10.07 4.04
CA VAL A 72 6.74 -10.08 2.68
C VAL A 72 6.61 -11.51 2.16
N ASN A 73 7.65 -12.34 2.34
CA ASN A 73 7.66 -13.74 1.88
C ASN A 73 6.67 -14.65 2.62
N LYS A 74 6.22 -14.25 3.81
CA LYS A 74 5.18 -14.96 4.58
C LYS A 74 3.76 -14.62 4.13
N ILE A 75 3.57 -13.60 3.29
CA ILE A 75 2.26 -13.24 2.75
C ILE A 75 1.94 -14.23 1.63
N ALA A 76 1.18 -15.27 1.97
CA ALA A 76 0.67 -16.25 1.03
C ALA A 76 -0.86 -16.27 1.07
N CYS A 77 -1.49 -16.50 -0.08
CA CYS A 77 -2.89 -16.87 -0.16
C CYS A 77 -3.01 -18.38 0.01
N SER A 78 -3.94 -18.80 0.86
CA SER A 78 -4.34 -20.20 1.07
C SER A 78 -5.65 -20.50 0.36
#